data_AF-A0A316QIT3-F1
#
_entry.id   AF-A0A316QIT3-F1
#
_cell.length_a   1.000
_cell.length_b   1.000
_cell.length_c   1.000
_cell.angle_alpha   90.00
_cell.angle_beta   90.00
_cell.angle_gamma   90.00
#
_symmetry.space_group_name_H-M   'P 1'
#
loop_
_entity.id
_entity.type
_entity.pdbx_description
1 polymer ?
#
loop_
_entity_poly.entity_id
_entity_poly.type
_entity_poly.pdbx_seq_one_letter_code
_entity_poly.pdbx_strand_id
1 'polypeptide(L)'
;MSNKNYHEEWGKKHGYEKGIYEIDGHKFAVGNTACGDGEYEGTDGYSYSVDAGVIGIMPMELCEKNDTETLNQLGRYVKAKRAEFKAEDGMFHIRFDTGETIDIDTQECIDEGYDEFDIKEDW
;
A
#
# COMPACT_ATOMS: atom_id res chain seq x y z
N MET A 1 3.23 9.01 0.60
CA MET A 1 3.96 9.70 1.69
C MET A 1 5.13 10.47 1.13
N SER A 2 5.60 11.56 1.76
CA SER A 2 6.89 12.16 1.38
C SER A 2 8.08 11.25 1.66
N ASN A 3 9.13 11.35 0.86
CA ASN A 3 10.33 10.52 1.03
C ASN A 3 10.94 10.64 2.43
N LYS A 4 10.95 11.85 2.99
CA LYS A 4 11.43 12.08 4.36
C LYS A 4 10.57 11.33 5.37
N ASN A 5 9.25 11.47 5.32
CA ASN A 5 8.36 10.82 6.28
C ASN A 5 8.40 9.29 6.11
N TYR A 6 8.55 8.80 4.88
CA TYR A 6 8.66 7.38 4.59
C TYR A 6 9.93 6.78 5.23
N HIS A 7 11.11 7.38 4.99
CA HIS A 7 12.37 6.82 5.49
C HIS A 7 12.66 7.17 6.95
N GLU A 8 12.30 8.36 7.41
CA GLU A 8 12.66 8.83 8.75
C GLU A 8 11.56 8.55 9.77
N GLU A 9 10.33 8.97 9.47
CA GLU A 9 9.23 8.85 10.43
C GLU A 9 8.73 7.42 10.53
N TRP A 10 8.36 6.79 9.42
CA TRP A 10 7.89 5.41 9.45
C TRP A 10 9.05 4.40 9.46
N GLY A 11 10.02 4.54 8.55
CA GLY A 11 11.15 3.62 8.42
C GLY A 11 12.04 3.57 9.66
N LYS A 12 12.79 4.64 9.96
CA LYS A 12 13.78 4.62 11.05
C LYS A 12 13.16 4.50 12.44
N LYS A 13 12.01 5.12 12.71
CA LYS A 13 11.42 5.11 14.07
C LYS A 13 10.53 3.89 14.32
N HIS A 14 9.89 3.35 13.29
CA HIS A 14 8.90 2.29 13.44
C HIS A 14 9.24 1.01 12.65
N GLY A 15 10.37 0.97 11.93
CA GLY A 15 10.86 -0.24 11.28
C GLY A 15 10.01 -0.73 10.11
N TYR A 16 9.22 0.16 9.49
CA TYR A 16 8.21 -0.22 8.48
C TYR A 16 7.13 -1.19 8.98
N GLU A 17 6.96 -1.31 10.30
CA GLU A 17 5.98 -2.22 10.89
C GLU A 17 4.54 -1.80 10.60
N LYS A 18 3.63 -2.79 10.66
CA LYS A 18 2.18 -2.54 10.61
C LYS A 18 1.70 -1.79 11.85
N GLY A 19 0.67 -0.99 11.68
CA GLY A 19 0.11 -0.22 12.78
C GLY A 19 -0.62 1.04 12.35
N ILE A 20 -0.95 1.85 13.34
CA ILE A 20 -1.53 3.18 13.17
C ILE A 20 -0.52 4.18 13.71
N TYR A 21 -0.20 5.17 12.88
CA TYR A 21 0.82 6.17 13.16
C TYR A 21 0.27 7.57 12.90
N GLU A 22 0.96 8.59 13.41
CA GLU A 22 0.57 9.98 13.28
C GLU A 22 1.78 10.85 12.95
N ILE A 23 1.67 11.68 11.91
CA ILE A 23 2.68 12.65 11.48
C ILE A 23 1.99 13.99 11.27
N ASP A 24 2.50 15.05 11.87
CA ASP A 24 1.97 16.42 11.75
C ASP A 24 0.45 16.53 12.02
N GLY A 25 -0.07 15.73 12.96
CA GLY A 25 -1.50 15.68 13.31
C GLY A 25 -2.38 14.87 12.36
N HIS A 26 -1.79 14.24 11.34
CA HIS A 26 -2.47 13.39 10.38
C HIS A 26 -2.14 11.92 10.63
N LYS A 27 -3.19 11.09 10.75
CA LYS A 27 -3.04 9.65 10.98
C LYS A 27 -2.95 8.88 9.67
N PHE A 28 -2.15 7.84 9.65
CA PHE A 28 -2.15 6.83 8.61
C PHE A 28 -2.12 5.43 9.23
N ALA A 29 -2.58 4.44 8.49
CA ALA A 29 -2.58 3.04 8.92
C ALA A 29 -1.98 2.17 7.83
N VAL A 30 -1.27 1.12 8.25
CA VAL A 30 -0.61 0.14 7.39
C VAL A 30 -0.86 -1.26 7.93
N GLY A 31 -1.10 -2.21 7.02
CA GLY A 31 -1.21 -3.63 7.31
C GLY A 31 -0.28 -4.43 6.42
N ASN A 32 0.17 -5.58 6.92
CA ASN A 32 1.01 -6.50 6.14
C ASN A 32 0.14 -7.28 5.17
N THR A 33 0.66 -7.46 3.95
CA THR A 33 0.14 -8.44 3.00
C THR A 33 0.46 -9.86 3.50
N ALA A 34 -0.26 -10.87 3.02
CA ALA A 34 0.01 -12.26 3.38
C ALA A 34 1.26 -12.79 2.67
N CYS A 35 1.48 -12.40 1.41
CA CYS A 35 2.59 -12.90 0.60
C CYS A 35 3.84 -12.00 0.58
N GLY A 36 3.80 -10.83 1.22
CA GLY A 36 4.88 -9.85 1.11
C GLY A 36 4.77 -9.03 -0.17
N ASP A 37 5.89 -8.83 -0.86
CA ASP A 37 5.95 -8.01 -2.07
C ASP A 37 5.16 -8.65 -3.22
N GLY A 38 4.63 -7.82 -4.12
CA GLY A 38 3.83 -8.29 -5.23
C GLY A 38 2.77 -7.29 -5.67
N GLU A 39 1.83 -7.77 -6.47
CA GLU A 39 0.73 -6.97 -7.02
C GLU A 39 -0.59 -7.64 -6.67
N TYR A 40 -1.53 -6.87 -6.12
CA TYR A 40 -2.79 -7.38 -5.60
C TYR A 40 -3.96 -6.58 -6.16
N GLU A 41 -4.96 -7.25 -6.72
CA GLU A 41 -6.14 -6.59 -7.28
C GLU A 41 -7.20 -6.34 -6.20
N GLY A 42 -7.69 -5.11 -6.13
CA GLY A 42 -8.82 -4.75 -5.29
C GLY A 42 -10.16 -4.94 -6.00
N THR A 43 -11.25 -5.03 -5.24
CA THR A 43 -12.62 -5.09 -5.81
C THR A 43 -13.03 -3.87 -6.63
N ASP A 44 -12.24 -2.79 -6.58
CA ASP A 44 -12.41 -1.60 -7.42
C ASP A 44 -11.75 -1.74 -8.81
N GLY A 45 -11.14 -2.90 -9.10
CA GLY A 45 -10.42 -3.17 -10.34
C GLY A 45 -9.08 -2.45 -10.43
N TYR A 46 -8.60 -1.90 -9.31
CA TYR A 46 -7.28 -1.29 -9.22
C TYR A 46 -6.25 -2.31 -8.75
N SER A 47 -5.05 -2.21 -9.29
CA SER A 47 -3.94 -3.09 -8.94
C SER A 47 -2.95 -2.40 -8.01
N TYR A 48 -2.69 -3.01 -6.86
CA TYR A 48 -1.89 -2.44 -5.78
C TYR A 48 -0.52 -3.14 -5.74
N SER A 49 0.46 -2.58 -6.45
CA SER A 49 1.84 -3.05 -6.40
C SER A 49 2.55 -2.58 -5.13
N VAL A 50 3.21 -3.47 -4.42
CA VAL A 50 3.89 -3.20 -3.15
C VAL A 50 5.30 -3.82 -3.13
N ASP A 51 6.25 -3.06 -2.57
CA ASP A 51 7.70 -3.37 -2.48
C ASP A 51 8.19 -3.38 -1.01
N ALA A 52 7.25 -3.36 -0.07
CA ALA A 52 7.53 -3.43 1.37
C ALA A 52 6.59 -4.41 2.09
N GLY A 53 5.87 -5.25 1.34
CA GLY A 53 4.91 -6.22 1.88
C GLY A 53 3.76 -5.62 2.67
N VAL A 54 3.37 -4.37 2.37
CA VAL A 54 2.39 -3.61 3.14
C VAL A 54 1.49 -2.77 2.25
N ILE A 55 0.21 -2.71 2.63
CA ILE A 55 -0.78 -1.79 2.07
C ILE A 55 -1.25 -0.85 3.17
N GLY A 56 -1.38 0.42 2.85
CA GLY A 56 -1.79 1.45 3.80
C GLY A 56 -2.79 2.44 3.25
N ILE A 57 -3.43 3.15 4.17
CA ILE A 57 -4.29 4.30 3.88
C ILE A 57 -3.74 5.54 4.57
N MET A 58 -3.77 6.66 3.85
CA MET A 58 -3.34 7.94 4.39
C MET A 58 -4.10 9.12 3.79
N PRO A 59 -4.25 10.22 4.54
CA PRO A 59 -4.77 11.47 4.02
C PRO A 59 -3.80 12.12 3.03
N MET A 60 -4.35 12.92 2.11
CA MET A 60 -3.60 13.56 1.02
C MET A 60 -2.54 14.54 1.55
N GLU A 61 -2.76 15.10 2.73
CA GLU A 61 -1.86 16.02 3.44
C GLU A 61 -0.50 15.41 3.77
N LEU A 62 -0.39 14.07 3.80
CA LEU A 62 0.88 13.36 4.01
C LEU A 62 1.60 13.00 2.70
N CYS A 63 1.00 13.26 1.54
CA CYS A 63 1.59 13.01 0.24
C CYS A 63 2.44 14.19 -0.24
N GLU A 64 3.62 13.90 -0.80
CA GLU A 64 4.51 14.92 -1.36
C GLU A 64 3.96 15.54 -2.65
N LYS A 65 3.25 14.72 -3.44
CA LYS A 65 2.50 15.13 -4.61
C LYS A 65 1.02 15.16 -4.28
N ASN A 66 0.33 16.21 -4.74
CA ASN A 66 -1.09 16.43 -4.46
C ASN A 66 -1.93 16.52 -5.75
N ASP A 67 -1.37 16.20 -6.91
CA ASP A 67 -2.14 16.01 -8.13
C ASP A 67 -2.72 14.59 -8.18
N THR A 68 -4.00 14.49 -8.54
CA THR A 68 -4.74 13.23 -8.49
C THR A 68 -4.28 12.22 -9.54
N GLU A 69 -3.69 12.70 -10.64
CA GLU A 69 -3.20 11.84 -11.72
C GLU A 69 -1.99 11.04 -11.26
N THR A 70 -0.97 11.70 -10.70
CA THR A 70 0.21 11.02 -10.16
C THR A 70 -0.14 10.13 -8.97
N LEU A 71 -1.06 10.57 -8.09
CA LEU A 71 -1.49 9.74 -6.98
C LEU A 71 -2.15 8.44 -7.44
N ASN A 72 -2.93 8.49 -8.52
CA ASN A 72 -3.55 7.30 -9.13
C ASN A 72 -2.56 6.40 -9.89
N GLN A 73 -1.31 6.82 -10.09
CA GLN A 73 -0.24 5.97 -10.64
C GLN A 73 0.59 5.28 -9.54
N LEU A 74 0.55 5.80 -8.32
CA LEU A 74 1.33 5.30 -7.17
C LEU A 74 0.45 4.57 -6.14
N GLY A 75 -0.84 4.42 -6.43
CA GLY A 75 -1.85 3.90 -5.54
C GLY A 75 -3.23 4.40 -5.93
N ARG A 76 -4.20 4.29 -5.02
CA ARG A 76 -5.60 4.66 -5.30
C ARG A 76 -5.99 5.95 -4.59
N TYR A 77 -6.40 6.98 -5.35
CA TYR A 77 -6.99 8.19 -4.79
C TYR A 77 -8.52 8.09 -4.70
N VAL A 78 -9.05 8.22 -3.48
CA VAL A 78 -10.50 8.28 -3.21
C VAL A 78 -10.82 9.58 -2.48
N LYS A 79 -11.79 10.33 -3.01
CA LYS A 79 -12.25 11.58 -2.40
C LYS A 79 -13.30 11.29 -1.33
N ALA A 80 -12.87 11.29 -0.07
CA ALA A 80 -13.71 11.01 1.10
C ALA A 80 -13.37 11.96 2.25
N LYS A 81 -14.26 12.12 3.24
CA LYS A 81 -13.93 12.86 4.48
C LYS A 81 -13.49 11.92 5.60
N ARG A 82 -13.93 10.66 5.57
CA ARG A 82 -13.59 9.65 6.55
C ARG A 82 -13.44 8.30 5.86
N ALA A 83 -12.52 7.51 6.37
CA ALA A 83 -12.36 6.12 5.99
C ALA A 83 -12.22 5.26 7.25
N GLU A 84 -12.80 4.07 7.20
CA GLU A 84 -12.50 2.97 8.10
C GLU A 84 -11.54 2.02 7.37
N PHE A 85 -10.50 1.58 8.06
CA PHE A 85 -9.48 0.67 7.52
C PHE A 85 -9.30 -0.48 8.48
N LYS A 86 -9.41 -1.70 7.96
CA LYS A 86 -9.14 -2.94 8.67
C LYS A 86 -8.18 -3.78 7.84
N ALA A 87 -7.15 -4.30 8.49
CA ALA A 87 -6.18 -5.20 7.87
C ALA A 87 -5.88 -6.35 8.84
N GLU A 88 -6.19 -7.57 8.41
CA GLU A 88 -6.02 -8.80 9.21
C GLU A 88 -5.68 -9.96 8.27
N ASP A 89 -4.60 -10.68 8.57
CA ASP A 89 -4.15 -11.86 7.82
C ASP A 89 -4.09 -11.68 6.28
N GLY A 90 -3.60 -10.53 5.82
CA GLY A 90 -3.49 -10.20 4.40
C GLY A 90 -4.82 -9.80 3.72
N MET A 91 -5.90 -9.67 4.49
CA MET A 91 -7.18 -9.14 4.02
C MET A 91 -7.31 -7.67 4.42
N PHE A 92 -7.60 -6.81 3.44
CA PHE A 92 -7.81 -5.39 3.66
C PHE A 92 -9.25 -5.03 3.33
N HIS A 93 -9.92 -4.36 4.27
CA HIS A 93 -11.26 -3.81 4.08
C HIS A 93 -11.24 -2.32 4.35
N ILE A 94 -11.56 -1.54 3.31
CA ILE A 94 -11.59 -0.08 3.35
C ILE A 94 -13.02 0.37 3.08
N ARG A 95 -13.58 1.18 3.98
CA ARG A 95 -14.92 1.76 3.82
C ARG A 95 -14.88 3.27 3.94
N PHE A 96 -15.36 3.97 2.92
CA PHE A 96 -15.42 5.42 2.89
C PHE A 96 -16.78 5.94 3.36
N ASP A 97 -16.83 7.19 3.84
CA ASP A 97 -18.09 7.85 4.19
C ASP A 97 -19.01 8.15 3.00
N THR A 98 -18.48 8.02 1.78
CA THR A 98 -19.24 8.06 0.52
C THR A 98 -20.09 6.81 0.31
N GLY A 99 -19.82 5.72 1.06
CA GLY A 99 -20.42 4.41 0.88
C GLY A 99 -19.63 3.46 -0.02
N GLU A 100 -18.57 3.96 -0.67
CA GLU A 100 -17.62 3.13 -1.44
C GLU A 100 -16.85 2.19 -0.50
N THR A 101 -16.59 0.97 -0.97
CA THR A 101 -15.79 -0.04 -0.26
C THR A 101 -14.77 -0.65 -1.19
N ILE A 102 -13.58 -0.93 -0.66
CA ILE A 102 -12.51 -1.63 -1.37
C ILE A 102 -12.07 -2.79 -0.50
N ASP A 103 -12.16 -3.99 -1.05
CA ASP A 103 -11.59 -5.20 -0.47
C ASP A 103 -10.37 -5.62 -1.29
N ILE A 104 -9.29 -6.01 -0.60
CA ILE A 104 -8.05 -6.51 -1.22
C ILE A 104 -7.68 -7.80 -0.50
N ASP A 105 -7.60 -8.90 -1.23
CA ASP A 105 -7.11 -10.20 -0.75
C ASP A 105 -5.68 -10.39 -1.23
N THR A 106 -4.74 -10.58 -0.30
CA THR A 106 -3.32 -10.74 -0.62
C THR A 106 -2.81 -12.16 -0.39
N GLN A 107 -3.71 -13.14 -0.23
CA GLN A 107 -3.36 -14.54 -0.02
C GLN A 107 -3.04 -15.28 -1.32
N GLU A 108 -3.58 -14.82 -2.45
CA GLU A 108 -3.25 -15.36 -3.78
C GLU A 108 -2.09 -14.57 -4.37
N CYS A 109 -0.86 -14.90 -3.97
CA CYS A 109 0.32 -14.35 -4.63
C CYS A 109 0.36 -14.87 -6.07
N ILE A 110 0.23 -13.96 -7.04
CA ILE A 110 0.58 -14.26 -8.42
C ILE A 110 2.10 -14.38 -8.45
N ASP A 111 2.60 -15.61 -8.37
CA ASP A 111 4.00 -15.93 -8.62
C ASP A 111 4.26 -15.66 -10.11
N GLU A 112 4.61 -14.41 -10.44
CA GLU A 112 5.24 -14.10 -11.73
C GLU A 112 6.62 -14.73 -11.69
N GLY A 113 6.65 -16.04 -11.96
CA GLY A 113 7.85 -16.85 -11.97
C GLY A 113 8.94 -16.11 -12.75
N TYR A 114 9.98 -15.69 -12.04
CA TYR A 114 11.19 -15.20 -12.68
C TYR A 114 11.70 -16.32 -13.58
N ASP A 115 11.57 -16.16 -14.90
CA ASP A 115 12.28 -17.00 -15.85
C ASP A 115 13.76 -16.95 -15.49
N GLU A 116 14.27 -18.05 -14.93
CA GLU A 116 15.68 -18.24 -14.61
C GLU A 116 16.47 -18.15 -15.91
N PHE A 117 17.00 -16.97 -16.25
CA PHE A 117 17.92 -16.81 -17.37
C PHE A 117 19.21 -17.55 -17.02
N ASP A 118 19.32 -18.79 -17.50
CA ASP A 118 20.52 -19.62 -17.48
C ASP A 118 21.61 -18.92 -18.32
N ILE A 119 22.42 -18.07 -17.68
CA ILE A 119 23.62 -17.51 -18.30
C ILE A 119 24.61 -18.66 -18.41
N LYS A 120 24.60 -19.33 -19.56
CA LYS A 120 25.69 -20.22 -19.95
C LYS A 120 26.93 -19.37 -20.22
N GLU A 121 27.79 -19.26 -19.22
CA GLU A 121 29.17 -18.84 -19.43
C GLU A 121 29.89 -19.93 -20.23
N ASP A 122 30.00 -19.72 -21.55
CA ASP A 122 30.95 -20.46 -22.38
C ASP A 122 32.36 -19.88 -22.12
N TRP A 123 33.23 -20.68 -21.48
CA TRP A 123 34.69 -20.45 -21.40
C TRP A 123 35.45 -21.33 -22.39
#